data_AF-A0A2E8YQK7-F1
#
_entry.id   AF-A0A2E8YQK7-F1
#
_cell.length_a   1.000
_cell.length_b   1.000
_cell.length_c   1.000
_cell.angle_alpha   90.00
_cell.angle_beta   90.00
_cell.angle_gamma   90.00
#
_symmetry.space_group_name_H-M   'P 1'
#
loop_
_entity.id
_entity.type
_entity.pdbx_description
1 polymer ?
#
loop_
_entity_poly.entity_id
_entity_poly.type
_entity_poly.pdbx_seq_one_letter_code
_entity_poly.pdbx_strand_id
1 'polypeptide(L)'
;MTINFTTPENDDHLKPRITVVGCGGAGGNAVNNMISKQLEGVEFVVANTDAQAISHSLADRRVQLGRAITHGLGAGSRPDMGRAAAEEALEDIEQILNGSHMVFIAAGMGGGTGTGAAPVIARLAREQGMLTVGVVTKPFQFEGMNRMRIADAGIEEMQQFVDTLIVIPNQNLFRIANEKTTFSDAFAMADDVLHSGVRGVTDLMVVPGLINLDFADIRSVMSEMGKAMMGTGEADGEERARLAAEAAISNPLLDDVSMKG
;
A
#
# COMPACT_ATOMS: atom_id res chain seq x y z
N MET A 1 -17.63 -21.34 51.52
CA MET A 1 -17.16 -20.16 50.77
C MET A 1 -16.70 -20.67 49.42
N THR A 2 -17.47 -20.37 48.38
CA THR A 2 -17.18 -20.73 46.99
C THR A 2 -16.15 -19.75 46.48
N ILE A 3 -14.95 -20.23 46.14
CA ILE A 3 -13.91 -19.39 45.53
C ILE A 3 -14.30 -19.25 44.06
N ASN A 4 -14.86 -18.11 43.69
CA ASN A 4 -15.06 -17.75 42.29
C ASN A 4 -13.70 -17.43 41.69
N PHE A 5 -13.22 -18.29 40.81
CA PHE A 5 -12.16 -17.94 39.87
C PHE A 5 -12.77 -17.04 38.80
N THR A 6 -12.60 -15.73 38.95
CA THR A 6 -12.59 -14.83 37.79
C THR A 6 -11.27 -15.08 37.06
N THR A 7 -11.34 -15.81 35.96
CA THR A 7 -10.29 -15.83 34.95
C THR A 7 -9.97 -14.37 34.58
N PRO A 8 -8.71 -13.93 34.58
CA PRO A 8 -8.38 -12.66 33.95
C PRO A 8 -8.73 -12.80 32.46
N GLU A 9 -9.83 -12.21 32.03
CA GLU A 9 -10.00 -11.83 30.63
C GLU A 9 -8.96 -10.74 30.38
N ASN A 10 -7.78 -11.14 29.91
CA ASN A 10 -6.81 -10.33 29.18
C ASN A 10 -5.62 -11.24 28.87
N ASP A 11 -5.86 -12.26 28.04
CA ASP A 11 -4.82 -12.76 27.15
C ASP A 11 -5.11 -12.17 25.78
N ASP A 12 -5.06 -10.83 25.72
CA ASP A 12 -4.88 -10.11 24.47
C ASP A 12 -3.48 -10.51 23.99
N HIS A 13 -3.40 -11.64 23.28
CA HIS A 13 -2.27 -11.91 22.42
C HIS A 13 -2.06 -10.63 21.62
N LEU A 14 -1.01 -9.85 21.93
CA LEU A 14 -0.77 -8.54 21.33
C LEU A 14 -0.71 -8.68 19.81
N LYS A 15 -1.86 -8.50 19.16
CA LYS A 15 -1.94 -8.58 17.72
C LYS A 15 -1.21 -7.36 17.16
N PRO A 16 -0.27 -7.54 16.23
CA PRO A 16 0.41 -6.43 15.60
C PRO A 16 -0.64 -5.53 14.94
N ARG A 17 -0.63 -4.25 15.30
CA ARG A 17 -1.50 -3.23 14.70
C ARG A 17 -0.92 -2.80 13.36
N ILE A 18 -1.67 -3.08 12.29
CA ILE A 18 -1.27 -2.77 10.91
C ILE A 18 -2.17 -1.64 10.39
N THR A 19 -1.54 -0.63 9.80
CA THR A 19 -2.26 0.51 9.22
C THR A 19 -1.94 0.63 7.73
N VAL A 20 -2.96 0.77 6.89
CA VAL A 20 -2.84 0.99 5.44
C VAL A 20 -3.20 2.42 5.12
N VAL A 21 -2.24 3.18 4.59
CA VAL A 21 -2.38 4.60 4.25
C VAL A 21 -2.45 4.76 2.73
N GLY A 22 -3.61 5.12 2.22
CA GLY A 22 -3.83 5.49 0.82
C GLY A 22 -3.50 6.97 0.59
N CYS A 23 -2.45 7.24 -0.19
CA CYS A 23 -1.99 8.60 -0.48
C CYS A 23 -2.45 9.09 -1.86
N GLY A 24 -3.15 10.23 -1.88
CA GLY A 24 -3.70 10.82 -3.11
C GLY A 24 -4.88 10.03 -3.70
N GLY A 25 -5.26 10.36 -4.94
CA GLY A 25 -6.43 9.76 -5.59
C GLY A 25 -6.30 8.24 -5.81
N ALA A 26 -5.22 7.79 -6.43
CA ALA A 26 -4.99 6.37 -6.70
C ALA A 26 -4.84 5.55 -5.41
N GLY A 27 -4.10 6.06 -4.42
CA GLY A 27 -3.99 5.40 -3.12
C GLY A 27 -5.34 5.31 -2.38
N GLY A 28 -6.15 6.38 -2.45
CA GLY A 28 -7.50 6.38 -1.90
C GLY A 28 -8.44 5.39 -2.59
N ASN A 29 -8.36 5.27 -3.92
CA ASN A 29 -9.11 4.26 -4.68
C ASN A 29 -8.71 2.84 -4.29
N ALA A 30 -7.41 2.57 -4.20
CA ALA A 30 -6.91 1.26 -3.77
C ALA A 30 -7.39 0.91 -2.35
N VAL A 31 -7.38 1.86 -1.40
CA VAL A 31 -7.95 1.66 -0.05
C VAL A 31 -9.45 1.37 -0.12
N ASN A 32 -10.22 2.13 -0.89
CA ASN A 32 -11.64 1.86 -1.08
C ASN A 32 -11.90 0.47 -1.66
N ASN A 33 -11.06 0.02 -2.60
CA ASN A 33 -11.10 -1.34 -3.15
C ASN A 33 -10.82 -2.40 -2.08
N MET A 34 -9.79 -2.20 -1.25
CA MET A 34 -9.45 -3.11 -0.14
C MET A 34 -10.60 -3.23 0.87
N ILE A 35 -11.24 -2.11 1.23
CA ILE A 35 -12.41 -2.09 2.11
C ILE A 35 -13.59 -2.83 1.47
N SER A 36 -13.84 -2.57 0.19
CA SER A 36 -14.93 -3.23 -0.56
C SER A 36 -14.72 -4.74 -0.70
N LYS A 37 -13.47 -5.18 -0.76
CA LYS A 37 -13.05 -6.59 -0.75
C LYS A 37 -12.94 -7.20 0.64
N GLN A 38 -13.35 -6.47 1.68
CA GLN A 38 -13.41 -6.93 3.07
C GLN A 38 -12.06 -7.42 3.60
N LEU A 39 -10.97 -6.71 3.29
CA LEU A 39 -9.67 -7.01 3.89
C LEU A 39 -9.71 -6.74 5.40
N GLU A 40 -9.47 -7.79 6.20
CA GLU A 40 -9.58 -7.76 7.67
C GLU A 40 -8.24 -7.51 8.38
N GLY A 41 -8.32 -7.09 9.65
CA GLY A 41 -7.17 -6.94 10.55
C GLY A 41 -6.20 -5.81 10.22
N VAL A 42 -6.65 -4.85 9.41
CA VAL A 42 -5.91 -3.63 9.11
C VAL A 42 -6.78 -2.40 9.37
N GLU A 43 -6.15 -1.30 9.78
CA GLU A 43 -6.80 0.01 9.85
C GLU A 43 -6.58 0.78 8.55
N PHE A 44 -7.64 1.32 7.97
CA PHE A 44 -7.54 2.11 6.74
C PHE A 44 -7.49 3.61 7.03
N VAL A 45 -6.53 4.28 6.40
CA VAL A 45 -6.33 5.73 6.43
C VAL A 45 -6.26 6.23 4.99
N VAL A 46 -6.96 7.31 4.67
CA VAL A 46 -6.77 8.03 3.40
C VAL A 46 -6.20 9.42 3.67
N ALA A 47 -5.12 9.76 2.98
CA ALA A 47 -4.45 11.06 3.05
C ALA A 47 -4.46 11.72 1.67
N ASN A 48 -5.17 12.84 1.51
CA ASN A 48 -5.29 13.51 0.22
C ASN A 48 -5.39 15.04 0.37
N THR A 49 -4.97 15.78 -0.66
CA THR A 49 -5.11 17.23 -0.75
C THR A 49 -6.43 17.65 -1.38
N ASP A 50 -7.11 16.73 -2.06
CA ASP A 50 -8.44 16.93 -2.65
C ASP A 50 -9.54 16.55 -1.65
N ALA A 51 -10.30 17.54 -1.21
CA ALA A 51 -11.35 17.37 -0.21
C ALA A 51 -12.56 16.58 -0.76
N GLN A 52 -12.84 16.70 -2.06
CA GLN A 52 -13.91 15.94 -2.70
C GLN A 52 -13.54 14.46 -2.70
N ALA A 53 -12.30 14.12 -3.07
CA ALA A 53 -11.83 12.74 -3.02
C ALA A 53 -11.91 12.13 -1.61
N ILE A 54 -11.60 12.90 -0.56
CA ILE A 54 -11.71 12.44 0.83
C ILE A 54 -13.16 12.18 1.25
N SER A 55 -14.09 13.01 0.79
CA SER A 55 -15.51 12.83 1.10
C SER A 55 -16.07 11.51 0.57
N HIS A 56 -15.55 11.02 -0.55
CA HIS A 56 -15.90 9.75 -1.19
C HIS A 56 -15.13 8.54 -0.65
N SER A 57 -14.18 8.72 0.27
CA SER A 57 -13.46 7.60 0.87
C SER A 57 -14.37 6.77 1.77
N LEU A 58 -14.19 5.46 1.73
CA LEU A 58 -14.83 4.50 2.64
C LEU A 58 -14.02 4.29 3.93
N ALA A 59 -12.80 4.82 4.01
CA ALA A 59 -11.96 4.68 5.19
C ALA A 59 -12.53 5.44 6.39
N ASP A 60 -12.39 4.83 7.58
CA ASP A 60 -12.82 5.43 8.85
C ASP A 60 -11.97 6.65 9.22
N ARG A 61 -10.67 6.61 8.87
CA ARG A 61 -9.70 7.63 9.24
C ARG A 61 -9.25 8.38 7.98
N ARG A 62 -9.34 9.71 8.03
CA ARG A 62 -9.11 10.56 6.86
C ARG A 62 -8.27 11.77 7.24
N VAL A 63 -7.26 12.06 6.44
CA VAL A 63 -6.36 13.20 6.61
C VAL A 63 -6.46 14.10 5.40
N GLN A 64 -6.95 15.31 5.64
CA GLN A 64 -6.92 16.37 4.65
C GLN A 64 -5.54 17.04 4.69
N LEU A 65 -4.73 16.77 3.67
CA LEU A 65 -3.41 17.37 3.51
C LEU A 65 -3.53 18.81 2.99
N GLY A 66 -2.65 19.68 3.48
CA GLY A 66 -2.44 21.03 2.96
C GLY A 66 -3.67 21.92 2.94
N ARG A 67 -4.45 21.99 4.03
CA ARG A 67 -5.68 22.82 4.09
C ARG A 67 -5.38 24.28 3.77
N ALA A 68 -4.26 24.80 4.26
CA ALA A 68 -3.85 26.17 4.00
C ALA A 68 -3.24 26.34 2.59
N ILE A 69 -2.55 25.32 2.07
CA ILE A 69 -1.80 25.39 0.81
C ILE A 69 -2.68 25.17 -0.42
N THR A 70 -3.55 24.15 -0.40
CA THR A 70 -4.33 23.73 -1.58
C THR A 70 -5.78 24.19 -1.50
N HIS A 71 -6.24 24.65 -0.33
CA HIS A 71 -7.64 24.96 -0.05
C HIS A 71 -8.60 23.80 -0.37
N GLY A 72 -8.10 22.56 -0.30
CA GLY A 72 -8.88 21.36 -0.62
C GLY A 72 -9.06 21.08 -2.12
N LEU A 73 -8.37 21.81 -3.00
CA LEU A 73 -8.51 21.69 -4.46
C LEU A 73 -7.48 20.74 -5.10
N GLY A 74 -6.71 20.02 -4.29
CA GLY A 74 -5.69 19.10 -4.77
C GLY A 74 -4.34 19.76 -5.09
N ALA A 75 -3.33 18.93 -5.36
CA ALA A 75 -1.95 19.38 -5.64
C ALA A 75 -1.68 19.74 -7.11
N GLY A 76 -2.66 19.63 -8.01
CA GLY A 76 -2.51 20.03 -9.42
C GLY A 76 -1.36 19.35 -10.17
N SER A 77 -1.13 18.06 -9.92
CA SER A 77 -0.01 17.27 -10.48
C SER A 77 1.39 17.78 -10.14
N ARG A 78 1.53 18.58 -9.08
CA ARG A 78 2.80 19.12 -8.57
C ARG A 78 3.25 18.37 -7.30
N PRO A 79 4.33 17.57 -7.36
CA PRO A 79 4.83 16.82 -6.20
C PRO A 79 5.31 17.72 -5.05
N ASP A 80 5.91 18.86 -5.36
CA ASP A 80 6.34 19.87 -4.39
C ASP A 80 5.16 20.38 -3.54
N MET A 81 4.01 20.62 -4.16
CA MET A 81 2.78 20.99 -3.46
C MET A 81 2.27 19.83 -2.59
N GLY A 82 2.33 18.59 -3.09
CA GLY A 82 1.96 17.40 -2.33
C GLY A 82 2.83 17.19 -1.09
N ARG A 83 4.14 17.42 -1.22
CA ARG A 83 5.11 17.34 -0.12
C ARG A 83 4.84 18.39 0.94
N ALA A 84 4.75 19.66 0.53
CA ALA A 84 4.48 20.76 1.47
C ALA A 84 3.13 20.57 2.19
N ALA A 85 2.13 20.05 1.50
CA ALA A 85 0.83 19.72 2.08
C ALA A 85 0.89 18.58 3.12
N ALA A 86 1.79 17.61 2.93
CA ALA A 86 2.02 16.55 3.91
C ALA A 86 2.84 17.04 5.10
N GLU A 87 3.82 17.91 4.86
CA GLU A 87 4.60 18.57 5.92
C GLU A 87 3.74 19.45 6.82
N GLU A 88 2.77 20.18 6.26
CA GLU A 88 1.77 20.94 7.02
C GLU A 88 0.94 20.04 7.95
N ALA A 89 0.63 18.83 7.52
CA ALA A 89 -0.25 17.89 8.22
C ALA A 89 0.50 16.83 9.06
N LEU A 90 1.80 17.04 9.35
CA LEU A 90 2.63 16.04 10.05
C LEU A 90 2.06 15.62 11.41
N GLU A 91 1.59 16.58 12.20
CA GLU A 91 1.01 16.29 13.53
C GLU A 91 -0.24 15.40 13.42
N ASP A 92 -1.12 15.68 12.45
CA ASP A 92 -2.33 14.88 12.19
C ASP A 92 -1.96 13.46 11.74
N ILE A 93 -0.96 13.33 10.86
CA ILE A 93 -0.47 12.03 10.38
C ILE A 93 0.15 11.24 11.55
N GLU A 94 0.98 11.88 12.38
CA GLU A 94 1.62 11.27 13.54
C GLU A 94 0.59 10.73 14.53
N GLN A 95 -0.40 11.55 14.90
CA GLN A 95 -1.48 11.10 15.78
C GLN A 95 -2.22 9.90 15.20
N ILE A 96 -2.37 9.86 13.87
CA ILE A 96 -3.08 8.77 13.24
C ILE A 96 -2.27 7.47 13.22
N LEU A 97 -0.97 7.56 12.93
CA LEU A 97 -0.10 6.40 12.85
C LEU A 97 0.29 5.87 14.23
N ASN A 98 0.21 6.69 15.28
CA ASN A 98 0.61 6.32 16.64
C ASN A 98 0.02 4.98 17.08
N GLY A 99 0.89 4.09 17.58
CA GLY A 99 0.56 2.73 18.01
C GLY A 99 0.52 1.68 16.90
N SER A 100 0.74 2.06 15.64
CA SER A 100 0.94 1.10 14.55
C SER A 100 2.31 0.43 14.69
N HIS A 101 2.35 -0.88 14.46
CA HIS A 101 3.60 -1.65 14.42
C HIS A 101 4.14 -1.73 12.99
N MET A 102 3.22 -1.72 12.02
CA MET A 102 3.49 -1.82 10.60
C MET A 102 2.59 -0.86 9.83
N VAL A 103 3.16 -0.20 8.82
CA VAL A 103 2.44 0.74 7.95
C VAL A 103 2.65 0.37 6.50
N PHE A 104 1.56 0.14 5.77
CA PHE A 104 1.55 0.05 4.32
C PHE A 104 1.21 1.42 3.73
N ILE A 105 1.99 1.88 2.76
CA ILE A 105 1.74 3.15 2.09
C ILE A 105 1.42 2.87 0.63
N ALA A 106 0.14 2.99 0.28
CA ALA A 106 -0.36 2.79 -1.06
C ALA A 106 -0.44 4.12 -1.82
N ALA A 107 0.22 4.21 -2.99
CA ALA A 107 0.22 5.42 -3.80
C ALA A 107 0.34 5.14 -5.30
N GLY A 108 -0.36 5.93 -6.12
CA GLY A 108 -0.08 6.04 -7.55
C GLY A 108 0.96 7.11 -7.81
N MET A 109 2.11 6.72 -8.36
CA MET A 109 3.21 7.63 -8.65
C MET A 109 2.99 8.37 -9.98
N GLY A 110 3.55 9.56 -10.09
CA GLY A 110 3.38 10.42 -11.28
C GLY A 110 2.25 11.44 -11.17
N GLY A 111 1.54 11.48 -10.03
CA GLY A 111 0.65 12.58 -9.64
C GLY A 111 1.35 13.63 -8.77
N GLY A 112 0.58 14.57 -8.22
CA GLY A 112 1.10 15.55 -7.26
C GLY A 112 1.09 15.00 -5.83
N THR A 113 -0.11 14.68 -5.33
CA THR A 113 -0.31 14.27 -3.92
C THR A 113 0.38 12.96 -3.58
N GLY A 114 0.11 11.88 -4.32
CA GLY A 114 0.71 10.57 -4.04
C GLY A 114 2.24 10.63 -4.07
N THR A 115 2.81 11.15 -5.15
CA THR A 115 4.26 11.27 -5.33
C THR A 115 4.94 12.13 -4.26
N GLY A 116 4.33 13.25 -3.86
CA GLY A 116 4.92 14.19 -2.91
C GLY A 116 4.69 13.83 -1.44
N ALA A 117 3.50 13.34 -1.10
CA ALA A 117 3.10 13.07 0.27
C ALA A 117 3.54 11.69 0.78
N ALA A 118 3.54 10.66 -0.08
CA ALA A 118 3.87 9.30 0.34
C ALA A 118 5.30 9.18 0.93
N PRO A 119 6.35 9.81 0.37
CA PRO A 119 7.69 9.79 0.98
C PRO A 119 7.74 10.46 2.36
N VAL A 120 6.97 11.54 2.57
CA VAL A 120 6.91 12.24 3.86
C VAL A 120 6.27 11.37 4.93
N ILE A 121 5.15 10.72 4.59
CA ILE A 121 4.46 9.78 5.48
C ILE A 121 5.35 8.57 5.79
N ALA A 122 6.06 8.05 4.79
CA ALA A 122 7.02 6.96 4.96
C ALA A 122 8.15 7.32 5.93
N ARG A 123 8.72 8.53 5.76
CA ARG A 123 9.78 9.02 6.65
C ARG A 123 9.31 9.07 8.09
N LEU A 124 8.13 9.65 8.34
CA LEU A 124 7.56 9.73 9.68
C LEU A 124 7.32 8.35 10.31
N ALA A 125 6.73 7.42 9.57
CA ALA A 125 6.49 6.06 10.05
C ALA A 125 7.81 5.35 10.42
N ARG A 126 8.84 5.50 9.58
CA ARG A 126 10.17 4.92 9.82
C ARG A 126 10.87 5.56 11.02
N GLU A 127 10.80 6.89 11.16
CA GLU A 127 11.36 7.62 12.31
C GLU A 127 10.71 7.19 13.64
N GLN A 128 9.43 6.79 13.60
CA GLN A 128 8.71 6.23 14.74
C GLN A 128 8.97 4.73 14.97
N GLY A 129 9.84 4.10 14.17
CA GLY A 129 10.26 2.71 14.34
C GLY A 129 9.27 1.67 13.82
N MET A 130 8.30 2.08 13.00
CA MET A 130 7.32 1.18 12.37
C MET A 130 7.94 0.48 11.17
N LEU A 131 7.59 -0.80 10.98
CA LEU A 131 7.94 -1.51 9.73
C LEU A 131 7.16 -0.88 8.58
N THR A 132 7.86 -0.21 7.66
CA THR A 132 7.23 0.65 6.64
C THR A 132 7.39 0.02 5.27
N VAL A 133 6.26 -0.33 4.65
CA VAL A 133 6.20 -0.96 3.33
C VAL A 133 5.48 -0.04 2.35
N GLY A 134 6.18 0.43 1.33
CA GLY A 134 5.57 1.15 0.22
C GLY A 134 5.03 0.19 -0.83
N VAL A 135 3.78 0.35 -1.27
CA VAL A 135 3.23 -0.38 -2.42
C VAL A 135 2.73 0.65 -3.43
N VAL A 136 3.44 0.78 -4.54
CA VAL A 136 3.24 1.93 -5.43
C VAL A 136 3.13 1.53 -6.88
N THR A 137 2.30 2.25 -7.65
CA THR A 137 2.13 1.99 -9.08
C THR A 137 2.88 3.04 -9.91
N LYS A 138 3.57 2.60 -10.96
CA LYS A 138 4.05 3.48 -12.04
C LYS A 138 2.91 3.75 -13.03
N PRO A 139 2.82 4.94 -13.63
CA PRO A 139 1.76 5.26 -14.58
C PRO A 139 1.89 4.40 -15.85
N PHE A 140 0.78 4.28 -16.59
CA PHE A 140 0.82 3.71 -17.93
C PHE A 140 1.56 4.64 -18.89
N GLN A 141 2.14 4.09 -19.97
CA GLN A 141 2.84 4.90 -20.97
C GLN A 141 1.92 5.95 -21.63
N PHE A 142 0.63 5.62 -21.80
CA PHE A 142 -0.36 6.54 -22.38
C PHE A 142 -0.68 7.75 -21.49
N GLU A 143 -0.38 7.69 -20.19
CA GLU A 143 -0.58 8.82 -19.26
C GLU A 143 0.48 9.93 -19.45
N GLY A 144 1.49 9.67 -20.27
CA GLY A 144 2.46 10.65 -20.75
C GLY A 144 3.81 10.58 -20.04
N MET A 145 4.87 10.91 -20.80
CA MET A 145 6.26 10.84 -20.34
C MET A 145 6.55 11.70 -19.11
N ASN A 146 5.89 12.85 -18.96
CA ASN A 146 6.10 13.70 -17.80
C ASN A 146 5.63 13.03 -16.50
N ARG A 147 4.51 12.30 -16.51
CA ARG A 147 4.04 11.56 -15.32
C ARG A 147 4.99 10.42 -14.98
N MET A 148 5.52 9.72 -15.98
CA MET A 148 6.54 8.68 -15.76
C MET A 148 7.79 9.24 -15.09
N ARG A 149 8.33 10.37 -15.61
CA ARG A 149 9.51 11.02 -15.01
C ARG A 149 9.28 11.46 -13.56
N ILE A 150 8.09 12.00 -13.28
CA ILE A 150 7.70 12.35 -11.90
C ILE A 150 7.61 11.10 -11.02
N ALA A 151 7.05 10.01 -11.56
CA ALA A 151 6.93 8.76 -10.84
C ALA A 151 8.28 8.15 -10.47
N ASP A 152 9.22 8.09 -11.42
CA ASP A 152 10.56 7.56 -11.17
C ASP A 152 11.28 8.35 -10.08
N ALA A 153 11.23 9.69 -10.12
CA ALA A 153 11.82 10.54 -9.09
C ALA A 153 11.17 10.34 -7.71
N GLY A 154 9.85 10.19 -7.64
CA GLY A 154 9.15 9.92 -6.39
C GLY A 154 9.44 8.54 -5.81
N ILE A 155 9.63 7.53 -6.67
CA ILE A 155 10.02 6.17 -6.27
C ILE A 155 11.44 6.16 -5.70
N GLU A 156 12.38 6.87 -6.32
CA GLU A 156 13.75 7.02 -5.81
C GLU A 156 13.80 7.71 -4.45
N GLU A 157 12.95 8.72 -4.24
CA GLU A 157 12.81 9.38 -2.94
C GLU A 157 12.18 8.44 -1.91
N MET A 158 11.05 7.80 -2.24
CA MET A 158 10.34 6.90 -1.32
C MET A 158 11.21 5.73 -0.87
N GLN A 159 12.06 5.19 -1.75
CA GLN A 159 12.98 4.10 -1.44
C GLN A 159 13.92 4.43 -0.27
N GLN A 160 14.23 5.70 -0.02
CA GLN A 160 15.10 6.11 1.09
C GLN A 160 14.37 6.03 2.44
N PHE A 161 13.04 6.02 2.44
CA PHE A 161 12.22 6.17 3.64
C PHE A 161 11.37 4.95 3.98
N VAL A 162 11.45 3.88 3.20
CA VAL A 162 10.76 2.60 3.46
C VAL A 162 11.75 1.47 3.70
N ASP A 163 11.32 0.44 4.40
CA ASP A 163 12.08 -0.80 4.58
C ASP A 163 12.01 -1.67 3.31
N THR A 164 10.80 -1.74 2.73
CA THR A 164 10.51 -2.43 1.47
C THR A 164 9.65 -1.54 0.58
N LEU A 165 9.99 -1.44 -0.70
CA LEU A 165 9.24 -0.74 -1.74
C LEU A 165 8.81 -1.71 -2.85
N ILE A 166 7.55 -2.07 -2.87
CA ILE A 166 6.93 -2.85 -3.95
C ILE A 166 6.52 -1.88 -5.06
N VAL A 167 7.14 -2.01 -6.23
CA VAL A 167 6.83 -1.17 -7.40
C VAL A 167 6.07 -1.99 -8.43
N ILE A 168 4.85 -1.54 -8.75
CA ILE A 168 3.96 -2.17 -9.72
C ILE A 168 4.01 -1.37 -11.02
N PRO A 169 4.62 -1.89 -12.10
CA PRO A 169 4.60 -1.24 -13.40
C PRO A 169 3.23 -1.44 -14.08
N ASN A 170 2.36 -0.42 -14.09
CA ASN A 170 1.03 -0.55 -14.69
C ASN A 170 1.08 -0.96 -16.17
N GLN A 171 2.16 -0.64 -16.88
CA GLN A 171 2.35 -1.10 -18.26
C GLN A 171 2.30 -2.62 -18.40
N ASN A 172 2.74 -3.38 -17.39
CA ASN A 172 2.73 -4.84 -17.42
C ASN A 172 1.32 -5.40 -17.22
N LEU A 173 0.38 -4.62 -16.68
CA LEU A 173 -1.03 -4.99 -16.57
C LEU A 173 -1.67 -5.19 -17.95
N PHE A 174 -1.17 -4.54 -19.00
CA PHE A 174 -1.68 -4.78 -20.36
C PHE A 174 -1.33 -6.16 -20.91
N ARG A 175 -0.31 -6.84 -20.36
CA ARG A 175 0.07 -8.19 -20.81
C ARG A 175 -0.83 -9.27 -20.23
N ILE A 176 -1.49 -8.97 -19.13
CA ILE A 176 -2.54 -9.81 -18.53
C ILE A 176 -3.96 -9.35 -18.95
N ALA A 177 -4.07 -8.21 -19.62
CA ALA A 177 -5.33 -7.67 -20.15
C ALA A 177 -5.63 -8.20 -21.56
N ASN A 178 -6.91 -8.14 -21.97
CA ASN A 178 -7.35 -8.48 -23.33
C ASN A 178 -7.65 -7.21 -24.15
N GLU A 179 -7.84 -7.35 -25.47
CA GLU A 179 -8.10 -6.23 -26.40
C GLU A 179 -9.38 -5.43 -26.09
N LYS A 180 -10.27 -5.95 -25.23
CA LYS A 180 -11.51 -5.28 -24.81
C LYS A 180 -11.38 -4.48 -23.52
N THR A 181 -10.22 -4.52 -22.88
CA THR A 181 -9.98 -3.88 -21.58
C THR A 181 -10.06 -2.38 -21.73
N THR A 182 -11.01 -1.75 -21.05
CA THR A 182 -11.17 -0.30 -21.05
C THR A 182 -10.14 0.36 -20.13
N PHE A 183 -9.97 1.69 -20.25
CA PHE A 183 -9.11 2.42 -19.32
C PHE A 183 -9.57 2.27 -17.85
N SER A 184 -10.87 2.27 -17.60
CA SER A 184 -11.41 2.03 -16.26
C SER A 184 -11.06 0.65 -15.73
N ASP A 185 -11.14 -0.38 -16.57
CA ASP A 185 -10.77 -1.75 -16.18
C ASP A 185 -9.27 -1.84 -15.88
N ALA A 186 -8.43 -1.16 -16.65
CA ALA A 186 -6.98 -1.15 -16.43
C ALA A 186 -6.60 -0.50 -15.07
N PHE A 187 -7.29 0.56 -14.66
CA PHE A 187 -7.08 1.14 -13.32
C PHE A 187 -7.61 0.24 -12.22
N ALA A 188 -8.76 -0.42 -12.42
CA ALA A 188 -9.26 -1.42 -11.46
C ALA A 188 -8.30 -2.60 -11.30
N MET A 189 -7.65 -3.04 -12.38
CA MET A 189 -6.58 -4.05 -12.31
C MET A 189 -5.39 -3.57 -11.47
N ALA A 190 -5.00 -2.29 -11.57
CA ALA A 190 -3.94 -1.74 -10.74
C ALA A 190 -4.33 -1.71 -9.25
N ASP A 191 -5.57 -1.33 -8.95
CA ASP A 191 -6.12 -1.36 -7.58
C ASP A 191 -6.17 -2.79 -7.02
N ASP A 192 -6.41 -3.78 -7.87
CA ASP A 192 -6.43 -5.20 -7.50
C ASP A 192 -5.03 -5.76 -7.20
N VAL A 193 -4.03 -5.32 -7.94
CA VAL A 193 -2.63 -5.66 -7.65
C VAL A 193 -2.16 -4.99 -6.36
N LEU A 194 -2.53 -3.72 -6.11
CA LEU A 194 -2.26 -3.03 -4.84
C LEU A 194 -2.91 -3.76 -3.66
N HIS A 195 -4.18 -4.15 -3.79
CA HIS A 195 -4.88 -4.98 -2.81
C HIS A 195 -4.14 -6.29 -2.57
N SER A 196 -3.73 -6.98 -3.63
CA SER A 196 -3.01 -8.25 -3.52
C SER A 196 -1.66 -8.09 -2.82
N GLY A 197 -0.95 -6.99 -3.07
CA GLY A 197 0.34 -6.66 -2.43
C GLY A 197 0.22 -6.45 -0.93
N VAL A 198 -0.82 -5.73 -0.49
CA VAL A 198 -1.09 -5.55 0.95
C VAL A 198 -1.58 -6.87 1.55
N ARG A 199 -2.58 -7.50 0.93
CA ARG A 199 -3.21 -8.74 1.39
C ARG A 199 -2.20 -9.88 1.56
N GLY A 200 -1.29 -10.05 0.61
CA GLY A 200 -0.31 -11.13 0.63
C GLY A 200 0.60 -11.11 1.86
N VAL A 201 0.81 -9.94 2.45
CA VAL A 201 1.60 -9.80 3.69
C VAL A 201 0.69 -9.84 4.93
N THR A 202 -0.46 -9.19 4.87
CA THR A 202 -1.38 -9.12 6.03
C THR A 202 -2.02 -10.47 6.35
N ASP A 203 -2.37 -11.27 5.34
CA ASP A 203 -3.01 -12.57 5.53
C ASP A 203 -2.10 -13.55 6.28
N LEU A 204 -0.78 -13.45 6.12
CA LEU A 204 0.21 -14.29 6.83
C LEU A 204 0.24 -14.02 8.34
N MET A 205 -0.27 -12.87 8.78
CA MET A 205 -0.23 -12.39 10.17
C MET A 205 -1.59 -12.45 10.87
N VAL A 206 -2.65 -12.10 10.12
CA VAL A 206 -3.97 -11.81 10.67
C VAL A 206 -4.88 -13.03 10.64
N VAL A 207 -4.82 -13.81 9.55
CA VAL A 207 -5.73 -14.93 9.33
C VAL A 207 -5.15 -16.17 10.02
N PRO A 208 -5.84 -16.76 11.02
CA PRO A 208 -5.37 -17.98 11.66
C PRO A 208 -5.25 -19.12 10.63
N GLY A 209 -4.02 -19.48 10.28
CA GLY A 209 -3.71 -20.60 9.40
C GLY A 209 -3.12 -21.80 10.16
N LEU A 210 -2.85 -22.88 9.43
CA LEU A 210 -2.08 -24.02 9.96
C LEU A 210 -0.59 -23.68 10.18
N ILE A 211 -0.09 -22.66 9.49
CA ILE A 211 1.26 -22.11 9.59
C ILE A 211 1.08 -20.60 9.80
N ASN A 212 1.31 -20.11 11.01
CA ASN A 212 1.33 -18.68 11.31
C ASN A 212 2.79 -18.24 11.38
N LEU A 213 3.16 -17.21 10.62
CA LEU A 213 4.43 -16.52 10.81
C LEU A 213 4.26 -15.51 11.94
N ASP A 214 5.28 -15.36 12.78
CA ASP A 214 5.26 -14.29 13.76
C ASP A 214 5.68 -12.96 13.13
N PHE A 215 5.38 -11.85 13.82
CA PHE A 215 5.75 -10.53 13.31
C PHE A 215 7.26 -10.32 13.24
N ALA A 216 8.05 -11.02 14.06
CA ALA A 216 9.50 -10.90 14.07
C ALA A 216 10.12 -11.53 12.81
N ASP A 217 9.59 -12.66 12.35
CA ASP A 217 9.98 -13.33 11.10
C ASP A 217 9.71 -12.41 9.90
N ILE A 218 8.50 -11.85 9.81
CA ILE A 218 8.14 -10.91 8.73
C ILE A 218 9.02 -9.66 8.79
N ARG A 219 9.22 -9.09 9.98
CA ARG A 219 10.12 -7.95 10.15
C ARG A 219 11.53 -8.28 9.70
N SER A 220 12.06 -9.47 10.02
CA SER A 220 13.40 -9.87 9.62
C SER A 220 13.57 -9.97 8.11
N VAL A 221 12.54 -10.46 7.40
CA VAL A 221 12.56 -10.63 5.95
C VAL A 221 12.31 -9.32 5.21
N MET A 222 11.47 -8.43 5.74
CA MET A 222 11.07 -7.18 5.07
C MET A 222 11.88 -5.95 5.50
N SER A 223 12.69 -6.05 6.56
CA SER A 223 13.59 -4.96 6.95
C SER A 223 14.72 -4.84 5.93
N GLU A 224 14.99 -3.62 5.47
CA GLU A 224 16.14 -3.28 4.61
C GLU A 224 16.23 -4.00 3.25
N MET A 225 15.13 -4.58 2.75
CA MET A 225 15.10 -5.22 1.43
C MET A 225 15.21 -4.23 0.27
N GLY A 226 14.82 -2.97 0.48
CA GLY A 226 14.82 -1.96 -0.57
C GLY A 226 13.72 -2.24 -1.60
N LYS A 227 14.07 -2.33 -2.89
CA LYS A 227 13.08 -2.54 -3.98
C LYS A 227 12.67 -4.01 -4.06
N ALA A 228 11.36 -4.25 -4.07
CA ALA A 228 10.75 -5.56 -4.21
C ALA A 228 9.72 -5.57 -5.35
N MET A 229 9.35 -6.79 -5.78
CA MET A 229 8.31 -7.02 -6.78
C MET A 229 7.39 -8.15 -6.31
N MET A 230 6.19 -8.22 -6.89
CA MET A 230 5.17 -9.18 -6.49
C MET A 230 4.61 -9.90 -7.72
N GLY A 231 4.51 -11.22 -7.63
CA GLY A 231 3.80 -12.05 -8.60
C GLY A 231 2.72 -12.87 -7.90
N THR A 232 1.55 -12.98 -8.52
CA THR A 232 0.42 -13.79 -8.04
C THR A 232 0.08 -14.88 -9.05
N GLY A 233 -0.44 -16.01 -8.57
CA GLY A 233 -0.85 -17.13 -9.40
C GLY A 233 -1.99 -17.90 -8.75
N GLU A 234 -2.96 -18.28 -9.56
CA GLU A 234 -4.14 -19.06 -9.14
C GLU A 234 -4.27 -20.28 -10.05
N ALA A 235 -4.62 -21.43 -9.48
CA ALA A 235 -4.87 -22.65 -10.22
C ALA A 235 -5.82 -23.58 -9.45
N ASP A 236 -6.52 -24.42 -10.19
CA ASP A 236 -7.46 -25.43 -9.68
C ASP A 236 -7.08 -26.83 -10.17
N GLY A 237 -7.67 -27.86 -9.55
CA GLY A 237 -7.44 -29.27 -9.89
C GLY A 237 -6.32 -29.95 -9.11
N GLU A 238 -5.92 -31.16 -9.53
CA GLU A 238 -4.93 -31.98 -8.82
C GLU A 238 -3.53 -31.33 -8.79
N GLU A 239 -3.13 -30.66 -9.86
CA GLU A 239 -1.81 -29.99 -9.96
C GLU A 239 -1.82 -28.53 -9.48
N ARG A 240 -2.88 -28.08 -8.79
CA ARG A 240 -3.07 -26.66 -8.42
C ARG A 240 -1.88 -26.03 -7.70
N ALA A 241 -1.20 -26.77 -6.82
CA ALA A 241 -0.06 -26.24 -6.07
C ALA A 241 1.12 -25.88 -6.99
N ARG A 242 1.45 -26.79 -7.92
CA ARG A 242 2.55 -26.59 -8.89
C ARG A 242 2.18 -25.50 -9.89
N LEU A 243 0.97 -25.56 -10.45
CA LEU A 243 0.51 -24.60 -11.45
C LEU A 243 0.38 -23.18 -10.89
N ALA A 244 -0.14 -23.01 -9.67
CA ALA A 244 -0.23 -21.70 -9.03
C ALA A 244 1.16 -21.12 -8.75
N ALA A 245 2.12 -21.94 -8.30
CA ALA A 245 3.49 -21.50 -8.09
C ALA A 245 4.19 -21.10 -9.40
N GLU A 246 4.03 -21.90 -10.46
CA GLU A 246 4.55 -21.57 -11.80
C GLU A 246 3.92 -20.30 -12.36
N ALA A 247 2.62 -20.11 -12.20
CA ALA A 247 1.91 -18.89 -12.59
C ALA A 247 2.41 -17.66 -11.81
N ALA A 248 2.67 -17.81 -10.50
CA ALA A 248 3.19 -16.73 -9.67
C ALA A 248 4.60 -16.33 -10.08
N ILE A 249 5.49 -17.28 -10.38
CA ILE A 249 6.88 -17.03 -10.83
C ILE A 249 6.92 -16.46 -12.25
N SER A 250 6.02 -16.90 -13.13
CA SER A 250 5.93 -16.43 -14.52
C SER A 250 5.09 -15.16 -14.68
N ASN A 251 4.65 -14.56 -13.58
CA ASN A 251 3.77 -13.40 -13.61
C ASN A 251 4.48 -12.20 -14.28
N PRO A 252 3.84 -11.51 -15.25
CA PRO A 252 4.43 -10.35 -15.93
C PRO A 252 4.81 -9.18 -15.02
N LEU A 253 4.31 -9.14 -13.78
CA LEU A 253 4.71 -8.15 -12.77
C LEU A 253 6.12 -8.39 -12.21
N LEU A 254 6.71 -9.56 -12.45
CA LEU A 254 8.06 -9.93 -12.03
C LEU A 254 9.13 -9.71 -13.12
N ASP A 255 8.75 -9.22 -14.30
CA ASP A 255 9.69 -9.09 -15.42
C ASP A 255 10.84 -8.12 -15.11
N ASP A 256 12.02 -8.45 -15.65
CA ASP A 256 13.36 -7.87 -15.42
C ASP A 256 14.17 -8.41 -14.22
N VAL A 257 13.64 -9.31 -13.39
CA VAL A 257 14.44 -9.94 -12.31
C VAL A 257 14.57 -11.44 -12.51
N SER A 258 15.79 -11.88 -12.84
CA SER A 258 16.18 -13.28 -12.71
C SER A 258 16.08 -13.68 -11.24
N MET A 259 15.12 -14.54 -10.89
CA MET A 259 15.07 -15.18 -9.56
C MET A 259 16.23 -16.17 -9.30
N LYS A 260 17.15 -16.36 -10.27
CA LYS A 260 18.44 -16.97 -9.95
C LYS A 260 19.24 -15.97 -9.14
N GLY A 261 19.44 -16.29 -7.86
CA GLY A 261 20.48 -15.67 -7.05
C GLY A 261 21.84 -15.71 -7.72
#